data_AF-A0A7W0KEA1-F1
#
_entry.id   AF-A0A7W0KEA1-F1
#
_cell.length_a   1.000
_cell.length_b   1.000
_cell.length_c   1.000
_cell.angle_alpha   90.00
_cell.angle_beta   90.00
_cell.angle_gamma   90.00
#
_symmetry.space_group_name_H-M   'P 1'
#
loop_
_entity.id
_entity.type
_entity.pdbx_description
1 polymer ?
#
loop_
_entity_poly.entity_id
_entity_poly.type
_entity_poly.pdbx_seq_one_letter_code
_entity_poly.pdbx_strand_id
1 'polypeptide(L)'
;MIAIDLPDIIAGHSHEDVVPSWFFMATVLLAGWAFHRRGAEAAPLKRRAARLEREREERAKAAVVEERSRIARELHDVVAHSVSVMVIQAQAAQRLLEGEQPDARQALDSIETSGRQALVELRRMLGVLRQTDEEPAFAPQPGLQQLGALSTSW
;
A
#
# COMPACT_ATOMS: atom_id res chain seq x y z
N MET A 1 -25.93 90.67 16.46
CA MET A 1 -26.86 90.03 15.51
C MET A 1 -26.04 89.54 14.32
N ILE A 2 -25.47 88.34 14.44
CA ILE A 2 -24.85 87.57 13.35
C ILE A 2 -25.60 86.25 13.41
N ALA A 3 -26.57 86.09 12.51
CA ALA A 3 -27.39 84.90 12.43
C ALA A 3 -26.54 83.80 11.78
N ILE A 4 -26.30 82.72 12.52
CA ILE A 4 -25.76 81.48 11.97
C ILE A 4 -26.92 80.82 11.22
N ASP A 5 -26.85 80.83 9.89
CA ASP A 5 -27.82 80.15 9.03
C ASP A 5 -27.62 78.64 9.18
N LEU A 6 -28.59 77.99 9.84
CA LEU A 6 -28.59 76.56 10.15
C LEU A 6 -29.36 75.64 9.16
N PRO A 7 -29.76 75.99 7.92
CA PRO A 7 -30.50 75.05 7.07
C PRO A 7 -29.64 74.25 6.06
N ASP A 8 -28.40 74.67 5.75
CA ASP A 8 -27.59 74.04 4.67
C ASP A 8 -26.87 72.75 5.06
N ILE A 9 -26.93 72.33 6.34
CA ILE A 9 -26.28 71.09 6.79
C ILE A 9 -27.15 69.85 6.49
N ILE A 10 -28.43 70.03 6.13
CA ILE A 10 -29.39 68.91 5.98
C ILE A 10 -29.94 68.80 4.53
N ALA A 11 -29.74 69.81 3.68
CA ALA A 11 -30.32 69.82 2.33
C ALA A 11 -29.42 69.12 1.29
N GLY A 12 -29.73 67.86 1.00
CA GLY A 12 -29.55 67.30 -0.34
C GLY A 12 -28.24 66.54 -0.61
N HIS A 13 -28.05 65.39 0.04
CA HIS A 13 -27.32 64.32 -0.66
C HIS A 13 -28.30 63.73 -1.67
N SER A 14 -28.15 64.14 -2.93
CA SER A 14 -28.88 63.63 -4.09
C SER A 14 -28.94 62.11 -4.06
N HIS A 15 -30.15 61.54 -4.16
CA HIS A 15 -30.36 60.10 -4.37
C HIS A 15 -29.60 59.57 -5.61
N GLU A 16 -29.12 60.47 -6.49
CA GLU A 16 -28.36 60.15 -7.70
C GLU A 16 -26.89 59.78 -7.46
N ASP A 17 -26.28 60.15 -6.32
CA ASP A 17 -24.86 59.89 -6.03
C ASP A 17 -24.60 58.61 -5.20
N VAL A 18 -25.64 58.10 -4.52
CA VAL A 18 -25.53 56.88 -3.71
C VAL A 18 -25.69 55.63 -4.57
N VAL A 19 -26.52 55.70 -5.61
CA VAL A 19 -26.79 54.58 -6.51
C VAL A 19 -25.50 54.06 -7.18
N PRO A 20 -24.62 54.92 -7.76
CA PRO A 20 -23.33 54.47 -8.31
C PRO A 20 -22.44 53.78 -7.26
N SER A 21 -22.42 54.28 -6.03
CA SER A 21 -21.61 53.74 -4.94
C SER A 21 -22.07 52.35 -4.49
N TRP A 22 -23.38 52.12 -4.43
CA TRP A 22 -23.92 50.78 -4.14
C TRP A 22 -23.68 49.78 -5.26
N PHE A 23 -23.75 50.19 -6.52
CA PHE A 23 -23.37 49.34 -7.66
C PHE A 23 -21.87 48.98 -7.64
N PHE A 24 -21.01 49.95 -7.31
CA PHE A 24 -19.58 49.69 -7.16
C PHE A 24 -19.30 48.73 -5.99
N MET A 25 -19.94 48.95 -4.83
CA MET A 25 -19.79 48.05 -3.68
C MET A 25 -20.33 46.65 -3.98
N ALA A 26 -21.47 46.54 -4.67
CA ALA A 26 -22.04 45.25 -5.08
C ALA A 26 -21.13 44.52 -6.07
N THR A 27 -20.54 45.21 -7.04
CA THR A 27 -19.60 44.60 -8.00
C THR A 27 -18.31 44.14 -7.33
N VAL A 28 -17.75 44.92 -6.39
CA VAL A 28 -16.58 44.51 -5.59
C VAL A 28 -16.91 43.30 -4.71
N LEU A 29 -18.06 43.29 -4.03
CA LEU A 29 -18.49 42.15 -3.20
C LEU A 29 -18.73 40.89 -4.06
N LEU A 30 -19.35 41.03 -5.22
CA LEU A 30 -19.66 39.92 -6.11
C LEU A 30 -18.39 39.37 -6.78
N ALA A 31 -17.45 40.26 -7.14
CA ALA A 31 -16.12 39.87 -7.62
C ALA A 31 -15.33 39.14 -6.52
N GLY A 32 -15.33 39.66 -5.28
CA GLY A 32 -14.71 39.02 -4.13
C GLY A 32 -15.31 37.65 -3.82
N TRP A 33 -16.63 37.53 -3.84
CA TRP A 33 -17.36 36.27 -3.64
C TRP A 33 -17.06 35.25 -4.75
N ALA A 34 -17.02 35.69 -6.01
CA ALA A 34 -16.64 34.85 -7.14
C ALA A 34 -15.19 34.36 -7.04
N PHE A 35 -14.25 35.22 -6.63
CA PHE A 35 -12.85 34.86 -6.42
C PHE A 35 -12.69 33.87 -5.25
N HIS A 36 -13.44 34.08 -4.15
CA HIS A 36 -13.42 33.20 -2.98
C HIS A 36 -13.95 31.80 -3.31
N ARG A 37 -15.02 31.70 -4.13
CA ARG A 37 -15.56 30.42 -4.62
C ARG A 37 -14.55 29.62 -5.44
N ARG A 38 -13.79 30.29 -6.34
CA ARG A 38 -12.78 29.61 -7.17
C ARG A 38 -11.58 29.09 -6.37
N GLY A 39 -11.18 29.79 -5.30
CA GLY A 39 -10.10 29.34 -4.42
C GLY A 39 -10.44 28.06 -3.63
N ALA A 40 -11.72 27.90 -3.26
CA ALA A 40 -12.17 26.77 -2.45
C ALA A 40 -12.13 25.41 -3.19
N GLU A 41 -12.19 25.41 -4.52
CA GLU A 41 -12.22 24.18 -5.33
C GLU A 41 -10.82 23.58 -5.61
N ALA A 42 -9.76 24.38 -5.53
CA ALA A 42 -8.39 23.90 -5.77
C ALA A 42 -7.85 23.04 -4.61
N ALA A 43 -8.26 23.32 -3.38
CA ALA A 43 -7.84 22.58 -2.19
C ALA A 43 -8.28 21.09 -2.18
N PRO A 44 -9.55 20.74 -2.46
CA PRO A 44 -9.98 19.34 -2.49
C PRO A 44 -9.32 18.54 -3.63
N LEU A 45 -9.09 19.16 -4.79
CA LEU A 45 -8.40 18.50 -5.91
C LEU A 45 -6.93 18.17 -5.55
N LYS A 46 -6.20 19.11 -4.95
CA LYS A 46 -4.83 18.86 -4.47
C LYS A 46 -4.77 17.77 -3.40
N ARG A 47 -5.72 17.76 -2.46
CA ARG A 47 -5.81 16.71 -1.43
C ARG A 47 -6.08 15.33 -2.04
N ARG A 48 -6.97 15.26 -3.03
CA ARG A 48 -7.26 14.01 -3.75
C ARG A 48 -6.05 13.51 -4.54
N ALA A 49 -5.35 14.40 -5.26
CA ALA A 49 -4.14 14.05 -6.00
C ALA A 49 -3.05 13.48 -5.06
N ALA A 50 -2.74 14.18 -3.97
CA ALA A 50 -1.76 13.73 -2.98
C ALA A 50 -2.15 12.40 -2.32
N ARG A 51 -3.45 12.16 -2.09
CA ARG A 51 -3.93 10.87 -1.58
C ARG A 51 -3.73 9.74 -2.59
N LEU A 52 -4.08 9.97 -3.86
CA LEU A 52 -3.90 8.98 -4.92
C LEU A 52 -2.43 8.66 -5.17
N GLU A 53 -1.53 9.64 -5.07
CA GLU A 53 -0.09 9.42 -5.16
C GLU A 53 0.41 8.52 -4.02
N ARG A 54 0.01 8.80 -2.77
CA ARG A 54 0.36 7.94 -1.63
C ARG A 54 -0.17 6.52 -1.79
N GLU A 55 -1.44 6.38 -2.18
CA GLU A 55 -2.03 5.05 -2.42
C GLU A 55 -1.31 4.30 -3.56
N ARG A 56 -0.86 5.01 -4.60
CA ARG A 56 -0.05 4.41 -5.68
C ARG A 56 1.31 3.94 -5.18
N GLU A 57 2.00 4.75 -4.37
CA GLU A 57 3.29 4.37 -3.78
C GLU A 57 3.17 3.16 -2.85
N GLU A 58 2.14 3.14 -2.00
CA GLU A 58 1.86 2.02 -1.11
C GLU A 58 1.54 0.74 -1.90
N ARG A 59 0.69 0.83 -2.93
CA ARG A 59 0.39 -0.30 -3.83
C ARG A 59 1.62 -0.78 -4.58
N ALA A 60 2.47 0.13 -5.06
CA ALA A 60 3.70 -0.24 -5.75
C ALA A 60 4.66 -1.01 -4.82
N LYS A 61 4.82 -0.55 -3.58
CA LYS A 61 5.63 -1.26 -2.57
C LYS A 61 5.06 -2.63 -2.24
N ALA A 62 3.75 -2.73 -2.04
CA ALA A 62 3.08 -4.01 -1.76
C ALA A 62 3.24 -4.98 -2.94
N ALA A 63 3.04 -4.51 -4.18
CA ALA A 63 3.19 -5.32 -5.38
C ALA A 63 4.62 -5.88 -5.53
N VAL A 64 5.66 -5.10 -5.19
CA VAL A 64 7.05 -5.59 -5.22
C VAL A 64 7.28 -6.72 -4.22
N VAL A 65 6.72 -6.62 -3.00
CA VAL A 65 6.85 -7.69 -2.00
C VAL A 65 6.12 -8.96 -2.44
N GLU A 66 4.89 -8.80 -2.95
CA GLU A 66 4.10 -9.91 -3.50
C GLU A 66 4.82 -10.61 -4.65
N GLU A 67 5.36 -9.82 -5.58
CA GLU A 67 6.14 -10.32 -6.72
C GLU A 67 7.36 -11.12 -6.26
N ARG A 68 8.13 -10.60 -5.30
CA ARG A 68 9.30 -11.30 -4.76
C ARG A 68 8.92 -12.63 -4.12
N SER A 69 7.81 -12.68 -3.38
CA SER A 69 7.28 -13.91 -2.79
C SER A 69 6.81 -14.91 -3.86
N ARG A 70 6.16 -14.43 -4.93
CA ARG A 70 5.77 -15.27 -6.07
C ARG A 70 6.98 -15.87 -6.76
N ILE A 71 7.98 -15.05 -7.10
CA ILE A 71 9.24 -15.50 -7.73
C ILE A 71 9.94 -16.53 -6.84
N ALA A 72 10.03 -16.30 -5.52
CA ALA A 72 10.67 -17.25 -4.62
C ALA A 72 9.99 -18.62 -4.62
N ARG A 73 8.65 -18.67 -4.67
CA ARG A 73 7.88 -19.92 -4.76
C ARG A 73 8.08 -20.62 -6.10
N GLU A 74 7.99 -19.89 -7.20
CA GLU A 74 8.21 -20.45 -8.54
C GLU A 74 9.63 -21.02 -8.69
N LEU A 75 10.63 -20.29 -8.20
CA LEU A 75 12.01 -20.78 -8.17
C LEU A 75 12.15 -22.02 -7.29
N HIS A 76 11.51 -22.06 -6.12
CA HIS A 76 11.55 -23.24 -5.26
C HIS A 76 10.96 -24.46 -5.93
N ASP A 77 9.78 -24.32 -6.55
CA ASP A 77 9.10 -25.44 -7.20
C ASP A 77 9.95 -26.00 -8.35
N VAL A 78 10.47 -25.12 -9.20
CA VAL A 78 11.34 -25.53 -10.31
C VAL A 78 12.62 -26.20 -9.80
N VAL A 79 13.34 -25.57 -8.86
CA VAL A 79 14.62 -26.10 -8.36
C VAL A 79 14.42 -27.39 -7.56
N ALA A 80 13.45 -27.42 -6.64
CA ALA A 80 13.18 -28.61 -5.83
C ALA A 80 12.73 -29.78 -6.70
N HIS A 81 11.91 -29.52 -7.72
CA HIS A 81 11.52 -30.54 -8.70
C HIS A 81 12.73 -31.05 -9.48
N SER A 82 13.55 -30.17 -10.06
CA SER A 82 14.74 -30.55 -10.83
C SER A 82 15.72 -31.39 -10.01
N VAL A 83 16.03 -30.97 -8.78
CA VAL A 83 16.94 -31.71 -7.90
C VAL A 83 16.34 -33.06 -7.50
N SER A 84 15.04 -33.13 -7.22
CA SER A 84 14.37 -34.40 -6.92
C SER A 84 14.46 -35.39 -8.08
N VAL A 85 14.26 -34.93 -9.32
CA VAL A 85 14.42 -35.75 -10.52
C VAL A 85 15.87 -36.24 -10.67
N MET A 86 16.86 -35.37 -10.46
CA MET A 86 18.28 -35.77 -10.50
C MET A 86 18.60 -36.86 -9.47
N VAL A 87 18.08 -36.75 -8.24
CA VAL A 87 18.23 -37.75 -7.18
C VAL A 87 17.60 -39.08 -7.61
N ILE A 88 16.37 -39.07 -8.14
CA ILE A 88 15.69 -40.29 -8.63
C ILE A 88 16.46 -40.93 -9.79
N GLN A 89 17.00 -40.12 -10.71
CA GLN A 89 17.81 -40.59 -11.84
C GLN A 89 19.13 -41.22 -11.37
N ALA A 90 19.81 -40.61 -10.39
CA ALA A 90 21.02 -41.17 -9.80
C ALA A 90 20.75 -42.54 -9.15
N GLN A 91 19.65 -42.66 -8.41
CA GLN A 91 19.20 -43.94 -7.84
C GLN A 91 18.87 -44.98 -8.92
N ALA A 92 18.20 -44.56 -10.00
CA ALA A 92 17.89 -45.46 -11.11
C ALA A 92 19.16 -45.95 -11.82
N ALA A 93 20.11 -45.04 -12.08
CA ALA A 93 21.40 -45.39 -12.65
C ALA A 93 22.15 -46.40 -11.78
N GLN A 94 22.11 -46.23 -10.45
CA GLN A 94 22.79 -47.14 -9.52
C GLN A 94 22.20 -48.57 -9.58
N ARG A 95 20.88 -48.70 -9.79
CA ARG A 95 20.20 -50.01 -9.97
C ARG A 95 20.50 -50.67 -11.32
N LEU A 96 20.85 -49.89 -12.33
CA LEU A 96 21.16 -50.37 -13.68
C LEU A 96 22.66 -50.67 -13.87
N LEU A 97 23.51 -50.34 -12.89
CA LEU A 97 24.94 -50.66 -12.97
C LEU A 97 25.17 -52.18 -12.95
N GLU A 98 25.78 -52.68 -14.02
CA GLU A 98 26.21 -54.07 -14.17
C GLU A 98 27.68 -54.24 -13.78
N GLY A 99 28.03 -55.43 -13.25
CA GLY A 99 29.39 -55.76 -12.82
C GLY A 99 29.85 -55.04 -11.54
N GLU A 100 31.12 -55.23 -11.17
CA GLU A 100 31.75 -54.49 -10.08
C GLU A 100 32.28 -53.14 -10.57
N GLN A 101 31.49 -52.09 -10.39
CA GLN A 101 31.88 -50.70 -10.67
C GLN A 101 31.82 -49.86 -9.37
N PRO A 102 32.75 -50.07 -8.43
CA PRO A 102 32.71 -49.41 -7.12
C PRO A 102 32.77 -47.88 -7.23
N ASP A 103 33.60 -47.36 -8.13
CA ASP A 103 33.76 -45.90 -8.33
C ASP A 103 32.47 -45.26 -8.84
N ALA A 104 31.79 -45.89 -9.81
CA ALA A 104 30.52 -45.39 -10.33
C ALA A 104 29.41 -45.42 -9.27
N ARG A 105 29.37 -46.47 -8.44
CA ARG A 105 28.43 -46.55 -7.31
C ARG A 105 28.67 -45.45 -6.28
N GLN A 106 29.93 -45.19 -5.93
CA GLN A 106 30.31 -44.15 -4.97
C GLN A 106 29.98 -42.75 -5.49
N ALA A 107 30.19 -42.48 -6.78
CA ALA A 107 29.83 -41.21 -7.40
C ALA A 107 28.31 -40.97 -7.36
N LEU A 108 27.50 -41.97 -7.70
CA LEU A 108 26.04 -41.87 -7.67
C LEU A 108 25.50 -41.68 -6.24
N ASP A 109 26.08 -42.35 -5.26
CA ASP A 109 25.74 -42.18 -3.84
C ASP A 109 26.06 -40.76 -3.34
N SER A 110 27.18 -40.21 -3.78
CA SER A 110 27.57 -38.81 -3.49
C SER A 110 26.59 -37.80 -4.11
N ILE A 111 26.12 -38.06 -5.34
CA ILE A 111 25.10 -37.23 -6.02
C ILE A 111 23.76 -37.33 -5.27
N GLU A 112 23.34 -38.53 -4.87
CA GLU A 112 22.11 -38.73 -4.10
C GLU A 112 22.15 -37.94 -2.79
N THR A 113 23.23 -38.11 -2.02
CA THR A 113 23.42 -37.46 -0.72
C THR A 113 23.43 -35.94 -0.86
N SER A 114 24.20 -35.42 -1.82
CA SER A 114 24.29 -33.97 -2.07
C SER A 114 22.95 -33.38 -2.51
N GLY A 115 22.22 -34.08 -3.39
CA GLY A 115 20.89 -33.64 -3.83
C GLY A 115 19.86 -33.62 -2.71
N ARG A 116 19.85 -34.64 -1.84
CA ARG A 116 18.98 -34.67 -0.64
C ARG A 116 19.33 -33.54 0.32
N GLN A 117 20.61 -33.28 0.55
CA GLN A 117 21.05 -32.19 1.41
C GLN A 117 20.62 -30.83 0.85
N ALA A 118 20.82 -30.60 -0.45
CA ALA A 118 20.38 -29.36 -1.10
C ALA A 118 18.87 -29.12 -0.94
N LEU A 119 18.03 -30.14 -1.06
CA LEU A 119 16.58 -30.04 -0.83
C LEU A 119 16.23 -29.66 0.62
N VAL A 120 16.97 -30.19 1.60
CA VAL A 120 16.78 -29.84 3.02
C VAL A 120 17.16 -28.38 3.27
N GLU A 121 18.31 -27.94 2.75
CA GLU A 121 18.78 -26.56 2.88
C GLU A 121 17.81 -25.56 2.23
N LEU A 122 17.31 -25.87 1.04
CA LEU A 122 16.30 -25.05 0.34
C LEU A 122 14.99 -24.90 1.16
N ARG A 123 14.48 -25.99 1.73
CA ARG A 123 13.27 -25.95 2.60
C ARG A 123 13.50 -25.12 3.85
N ARG A 124 14.71 -25.18 4.44
CA ARG A 124 15.07 -24.40 5.62
C ARG A 124 15.10 -22.89 5.31
N MET A 125 15.67 -22.48 4.18
CA MET A 125 15.70 -21.07 3.78
C MET A 125 14.29 -20.48 3.57
N LEU A 126 13.38 -21.25 2.95
CA LEU A 126 11.98 -20.81 2.82
C LEU A 126 11.23 -20.75 4.16
N GLY A 127 11.52 -21.68 5.07
CA GLY A 127 10.91 -21.68 6.40
C GLY A 127 11.19 -20.39 7.19
N VAL A 128 12.39 -19.82 7.03
CA VAL A 128 12.79 -18.56 7.67
C VAL A 128 12.08 -17.35 7.06
N LEU A 129 11.89 -17.32 5.73
CA LEU A 129 11.13 -16.25 5.07
C LEU A 129 9.66 -16.26 5.51
N ARG A 130 9.05 -17.45 5.64
CA ARG A 130 7.65 -17.57 6.10
C ARG A 130 7.43 -17.11 7.53
N GLN A 131 8.39 -17.32 8.44
CA GLN A 131 8.30 -16.82 9.82
C GLN A 131 8.40 -15.29 9.92
N THR A 132 8.96 -14.62 8.90
CA THR A 132 9.06 -13.15 8.88
C THR A 132 7.78 -12.51 8.35
N ASP A 133 7.06 -13.20 7.46
CA ASP A 133 5.76 -12.77 6.92
C ASP A 133 4.57 -13.19 7.81
N GLU A 134 4.72 -14.28 8.60
CA GLU A 134 3.80 -14.74 9.65
C GLU A 134 4.30 -14.33 11.06
N GLU A 135 4.62 -13.05 11.29
CA GLU A 135 4.23 -12.49 12.59
C GLU A 135 2.74 -12.19 12.45
N PRO A 136 1.82 -13.07 12.91
CA PRO A 136 0.48 -12.61 13.16
C PRO A 136 0.67 -11.48 14.16
N ALA A 137 0.30 -10.26 13.77
CA ALA A 137 -0.06 -9.25 14.74
C ALA A 137 -1.10 -9.93 15.62
N PHE A 138 -0.67 -10.46 16.77
CA PHE A 138 -1.55 -10.92 17.82
C PHE A 138 -2.31 -9.68 18.24
N ALA A 139 -3.40 -9.39 17.54
CA ALA A 139 -4.46 -8.57 18.09
C ALA A 139 -4.73 -9.16 19.47
N PRO A 140 -4.70 -8.36 20.55
CA PRO A 140 -4.77 -8.86 21.90
C PRO A 140 -5.98 -9.80 21.98
N GLN A 141 -5.73 -11.06 22.39
CA GLN A 141 -6.81 -12.03 22.49
C GLN A 141 -7.93 -11.40 23.31
N PRO A 142 -9.19 -11.52 22.86
CA PRO A 142 -10.33 -10.94 23.55
C PRO A 142 -10.30 -11.40 25.02
N GLY A 143 -10.03 -10.45 25.93
CA GLY A 143 -9.98 -10.73 27.35
C GLY A 143 -11.35 -11.15 27.87
N LEU A 144 -11.40 -11.81 29.03
CA LEU A 144 -12.63 -12.30 29.65
C LEU A 144 -13.72 -11.22 29.82
N GLN A 145 -13.37 -9.92 29.76
CA GLN A 145 -14.33 -8.81 29.76
C GLN A 145 -15.19 -8.72 28.48
N GLN A 146 -14.80 -9.36 27.37
CA GLN A 146 -15.51 -9.31 26.08
C GLN A 146 -16.56 -10.43 25.92
N LEU A 147 -16.61 -11.41 26.83
CA LEU A 147 -17.64 -12.45 26.84
C LEU A 147 -19.05 -11.89 27.09
N GLY A 148 -19.16 -10.77 27.82
CA GLY A 148 -20.44 -10.09 28.07
C GLY A 148 -21.06 -9.45 26.82
N ALA A 149 -20.27 -9.18 25.77
CA ALA A 149 -20.78 -8.66 24.50
C ALA A 149 -21.35 -9.78 23.60
N LEU A 150 -20.98 -11.05 23.86
CA LEU A 150 -21.41 -12.22 23.08
C LEU A 150 -22.65 -12.91 23.69
N SER A 151 -23.01 -12.62 24.94
CA SER A 151 -24.23 -13.15 25.57
C SER A 151 -25.50 -12.36 25.23
N THR A 152 -25.38 -11.19 24.60
CA THR A 152 -26.52 -10.30 24.27
C THR A 152 -27.01 -10.44 22.83
N SER A 153 -26.46 -11.38 22.05
CA SER A 153 -26.89 -11.67 20.68
C SER A 153 -27.60 -13.02 20.56
N TRP A 154 -28.61 -13.26 21.40
CA TRP A 154 -29.67 -14.26 21.20
C TRP A 154 -31.02 -13.66 21.60
#